data_AF-A0A436F4I3-F1
#
_entry.id   AF-A0A436F4I3-F1
#
_cell.length_a   1.000
_cell.length_b   1.000
_cell.length_c   1.000
_cell.angle_alpha   90.00
_cell.angle_beta   90.00
_cell.angle_gamma   90.00
#
_symmetry.space_group_name_H-M   'P 1'
#
loop_
_entity.id
_entity.type
_entity.pdbx_description
1 polymer ?
#
loop_
_entity_poly.entity_id
_entity_poly.type
_entity_poly.pdbx_seq_one_letter_code
_entity_poly.pdbx_strand_id
1 'polypeptide(L)' 'MTEFTKHLAFARADALELRSLLKRTEDIPPDQMAAHLAALRVQHAMIGRDLDRLQKAVPAFAKATEGRPA' A
#
# COMPACT_ATOMS: atom_id res chain seq x y z
N MET A 1 10.37 6.66 -7.34
CA MET A 1 9.65 5.65 -6.52
C MET A 1 8.59 4.99 -7.40
N THR A 2 8.45 3.65 -7.34
CA THR A 2 7.35 2.95 -8.05
C THR A 2 6.01 3.22 -7.35
N GLU A 3 4.88 3.04 -8.05
CA GLU A 3 3.53 3.22 -7.46
C GLU A 3 3.32 2.37 -6.20
N PHE A 4 3.82 1.13 -6.21
CA PHE A 4 3.84 0.25 -5.04
C PHE A 4 4.51 0.91 -3.82
N THR A 5 5.68 1.55 -4.01
CA THR A 5 6.39 2.20 -2.91
C THR A 5 5.62 3.42 -2.37
N LYS A 6 4.88 4.13 -3.23
CA LYS A 6 4.02 5.25 -2.80
C LYS A 6 2.86 4.74 -1.93
N HIS A 7 2.14 3.71 -2.37
CA HIS A 7 1.03 3.13 -1.60
C HIS A 7 1.51 2.57 -0.25
N LEU A 8 2.68 1.94 -0.21
CA LEU A 8 3.29 1.48 1.05
C LEU A 8 3.64 2.64 2.00
N ALA A 9 4.17 3.75 1.46
CA ALA A 9 4.48 4.93 2.25
C ALA A 9 3.22 5.57 2.84
N PHE A 10 2.14 5.67 2.06
CA PHE A 10 0.85 6.19 2.55
C PHE A 10 0.23 5.27 3.62
N ALA A 11 0.18 3.96 3.38
CA ALA A 11 -0.32 3.01 4.37
C ALA A 11 0.45 3.10 5.70
N ARG A 12 1.78 3.29 5.64
CA ARG A 12 2.59 3.49 6.83
C ARG A 12 2.24 4.80 7.55
N ALA A 13 2.05 5.90 6.83
CA ALA A 13 1.69 7.18 7.42
C ALA A 13 0.35 7.09 8.16
N ASP A 14 -0.70 6.57 7.51
CA ASP A 14 -2.03 6.42 8.14
C ASP A 14 -2.01 5.49 9.36
N ALA A 15 -1.22 4.40 9.33
CA ALA A 15 -1.07 3.52 10.47
C ALA A 15 -0.39 4.21 11.68
N LEU A 16 0.58 5.10 11.41
CA LEU A 16 1.24 5.88 12.46
C LEU A 16 0.29 6.93 13.06
N GLU A 17 -0.52 7.59 12.23
CA GLU A 17 -1.53 8.54 12.70
C GLU A 17 -2.61 7.84 13.53
N LEU A 18 -3.15 6.70 13.08
CA LEU A 18 -4.09 5.92 13.88
C LEU A 18 -3.50 5.49 15.22
N ARG A 19 -2.25 5.04 15.23
CA ARG A 19 -1.56 4.69 16.48
C ARG A 19 -1.38 5.91 17.39
N SER A 20 -1.13 7.08 16.82
CA SER A 20 -1.04 8.34 17.57
C SER A 20 -2.39 8.68 18.21
N LEU A 21 -3.46 8.64 17.42
CA LEU A 21 -4.82 8.87 17.87
C LEU A 21 -5.19 7.92 19.01
N LEU A 22 -5.01 6.61 18.84
CA LEU A 22 -5.34 5.59 19.84
C LEU A 22 -4.57 5.71 21.16
N LYS A 23 -3.44 6.42 21.18
CA LYS A 23 -2.66 6.68 22.40
C LYS A 23 -3.14 7.90 23.17
N ARG A 24 -4.02 8.72 22.59
CA ARG A 24 -4.58 9.89 23.25
C ARG A 24 -5.51 9.41 24.37
N THR A 25 -5.43 10.09 25.51
CA THR A 25 -6.30 9.82 26.67
C THR A 25 -7.60 10.63 26.63
N GLU A 26 -7.69 11.56 25.69
CA GLU A 26 -8.86 12.41 25.43
C GLU A 26 -9.75 11.80 24.34
N ASP A 27 -11.00 12.27 24.29
CA ASP A 27 -11.99 11.79 23.33
C ASP A 27 -11.54 12.07 21.90
N ILE A 28 -11.44 11.02 21.09
CA ILE A 28 -11.01 11.12 19.70
C ILE A 28 -12.26 11.30 18.83
N PRO A 29 -12.35 12.37 18.03
CA PRO A 29 -13.46 12.54 17.11
C PRO A 29 -13.61 11.31 16.18
N PRO A 30 -14.80 10.67 16.13
CA PRO A 30 -15.01 9.43 15.36
C PRO A 30 -14.72 9.57 13.87
N ASP A 31 -14.90 10.77 13.32
CA ASP A 31 -14.61 11.14 11.93
C ASP A 31 -13.11 11.04 11.61
N GLN A 32 -12.23 11.49 12.52
CA GLN A 32 -10.78 11.39 12.34
C GLN A 32 -10.33 9.92 12.31
N MET A 33 -10.85 9.11 13.23
CA MET A 33 -10.57 7.67 13.26
C MET A 33 -11.08 6.99 11.99
N ALA A 34 -12.31 7.31 11.57
CA ALA A 34 -12.93 6.75 10.38
C ALA A 34 -12.16 7.11 9.10
N ALA A 35 -11.66 8.35 8.99
CA ALA A 35 -10.90 8.80 7.84
C ALA A 35 -9.61 7.99 7.63
N HIS A 36 -8.79 7.82 8.67
CA HIS A 36 -7.55 7.04 8.54
C HIS A 36 -7.82 5.54 8.34
N LEU A 37 -8.87 4.98 8.98
CA LEU A 37 -9.28 3.59 8.73
C LEU A 37 -9.74 3.38 7.28
N ALA A 38 -10.47 4.34 6.70
CA ALA A 38 -10.88 4.30 5.30
C ALA A 38 -9.66 4.41 4.37
N ALA A 39 -8.74 5.33 4.65
CA ALA A 39 -7.50 5.48 3.89
C ALA A 39 -6.66 4.19 3.90
N LEU A 40 -6.46 3.56 5.06
CA LEU A 40 -5.76 2.27 5.17
C LEU A 40 -6.41 1.17 4.31
N ARG A 41 -7.74 1.06 4.32
CA ARG A 41 -8.45 0.07 3.49
C ARG A 41 -8.19 0.28 2.00
N VAL A 42 -8.21 1.55 1.54
CA VAL A 42 -7.91 1.89 0.15
C VAL A 42 -6.46 1.56 -0.19
N GLN A 43 -5.50 1.96 0.65
CA GLN A 43 -4.07 1.68 0.40
C GLN A 43 -3.78 0.18 0.41
N HIS A 44 -4.41 -0.60 1.30
CA HIS A 44 -4.28 -2.05 1.31
C HIS A 44 -4.78 -2.68 0.00
N ALA A 45 -5.92 -2.22 -0.53
CA ALA A 45 -6.43 -2.68 -1.82
C ALA A 45 -5.51 -2.29 -2.99
N MET A 46 -4.92 -1.09 -2.97
CA MET A 46 -3.92 -0.65 -3.96
C MET A 46 -2.69 -1.55 -3.94
N ILE A 47 -2.13 -1.79 -2.76
CA ILE A 47 -0.95 -2.65 -2.56
C ILE A 47 -1.22 -4.06 -3.08
N GLY A 48 -2.39 -4.64 -2.77
CA GLY A 48 -2.78 -5.96 -3.29
C GLY A 48 -2.83 -5.99 -4.83
N ARG A 49 -3.39 -4.95 -5.47
CA ARG A 49 -3.40 -4.83 -6.94
C ARG A 49 -2.00 -4.69 -7.53
N ASP A 50 -1.13 -3.92 -6.89
CA ASP A 50 0.24 -3.74 -7.34
C ASP A 50 1.05 -5.03 -7.20
N LEU A 51 0.86 -5.79 -6.12
CA LEU A 51 1.47 -7.10 -5.95
C LEU A 51 1.03 -8.08 -7.04
N ASP A 52 -0.26 -8.15 -7.34
CA ASP A 52 -0.78 -9.00 -8.43
C ASP A 52 -0.19 -8.61 -9.79
N ARG A 53 -0.08 -7.31 -10.09
CA ARG A 53 0.59 -6.82 -11.32
C ARG A 53 2.06 -7.20 -11.38
N LEU A 54 2.79 -7.01 -10.29
CA LEU A 54 4.21 -7.36 -10.19
C LEU A 54 4.41 -8.87 -10.38
N GLN A 55 3.59 -9.70 -9.72
CA GLN A 55 3.63 -11.16 -9.88
C GLN A 55 3.34 -11.60 -11.31
N LYS A 56 2.44 -10.94 -12.02
CA LYS A 56 2.15 -11.22 -13.45
C LYS A 56 3.26 -10.72 -14.39
N ALA A 57 3.97 -9.65 -14.01
CA ALA A 57 5.08 -9.12 -14.78
C ALA A 57 6.37 -9.96 -14.65
N VAL A 58 6.56 -10.65 -13.52
CA VAL A 58 7.75 -11.50 -13.26
C VAL A 58 7.92 -12.63 -14.30
N PRO A 59 6.87 -13.40 -14.68
CA PRO A 59 6.96 -14.39 -15.77
C PRO A 59 7.21 -13.78 -17.16
N ALA A 60 6.69 -12.58 -17.43
CA ALA A 60 6.81 -11.91 -18.72
C ALA A 60 8.24 -11.44 -19.00
N PHE A 61 8.99 -11.05 -17.96
CA PHE A 61 10.40 -10.72 -18.07
C PHE A 61 11.28 -11.95 -18.33
N ALA A 62 11.01 -13.07 -17.66
CA ALA A 62 11.79 -14.31 -17.83
C ALA A 62 11.71 -14.85 -19.27
N LYS A 63 10.51 -14.86 -19.88
CA LYS A 63 10.34 -15.27 -21.29
C LYS A 63 10.95 -14.29 -22.29
N ALA A 64 10.95 -12.99 -22.00
CA ALA A 64 11.55 -11.98 -22.88
C ALA A 64 13.08 -12.06 -22.93
N THR A 65 13.72 -12.67 -21.92
CA THR A 65 15.17 -12.87 -21.86
C THR A 65 15.64 -14.21 -22.43
N GLU A 66 14.77 -15.21 -22.57
CA GLU A 66 15.11 -16.52 -23.16
C GLU A 66 15.16 -16.51 -24.71
N GLY A 67 14.56 -15.51 -25.36
CA GLY A 67 14.44 -15.45 -26.83
C GLY A 67 15.53 -14.65 -27.56
N ARG A 68 16.60 -14.21 -26.90
CA ARG A 68 17.65 -13.39 -27.53
C ARG A 68 18.83 -14.29 -27.95
N PRO A 69 19.05 -14.56 -29.25
CA PRO A 69 20.24 -15.29 -29.68
C PRO A 69 21.48 -14.44 -29.41
N ALA A 70 22.55 -15.10 -28.98
CA ALA A 70 23.87 -14.51 -28.71
C ALA A 70 24.55 -14.00 -29.99
#